data_AF-A0A8T3X8N4-F1
#
_entry.id   AF-A0A8T3X8N4-F1
#
_cell.length_a   1.000
_cell.length_b   1.000
_cell.length_c   1.000
_cell.angle_alpha   90.00
_cell.angle_beta   90.00
_cell.angle_gamma   90.00
#
_symmetry.space_group_name_H-M   'P 1'
#
loop_
_entity.id
_entity.type
_entity.pdbx_description
1 polymer ?
#
loop_
_entity_poly.entity_id
_entity_poly.type
_entity_poly.pdbx_seq_one_letter_code
_entity_poly.pdbx_strand_id
1 'polypeptide(L)'
;MFCIRCGKGAVRGNFCRACFLKANNLFEIEPRTTIYFCEMCGAHHDRRKAVAVNDMINGMIKPCGKIKGVSISKNLKGNRILAGVTCTGSISGIPKKETKITCITVRRHKCENCIKISGNYHEAVIQVRGGRSERIIAALKNILPSRTVARVMRVKNGYDVRIIDKKNASEAIQFTRKKFDVNESYKLVGEKKGTKLYRNYYSVR
;
A
#
# COMPACT_ATOMS: atom_id res chain seq x y z
N MET A 1 -16.65 -51.50 0.45
CA MET A 1 -16.23 -50.66 -0.69
C MET A 1 -14.75 -50.30 -0.52
N PHE A 2 -13.93 -50.42 -1.57
CA PHE A 2 -12.47 -50.27 -1.50
C PHE A 2 -11.98 -48.99 -2.19
N CYS A 3 -10.79 -48.54 -1.79
CA CYS A 3 -10.12 -47.37 -2.33
C CYS A 3 -9.55 -47.68 -3.72
N ILE A 4 -9.96 -46.94 -4.75
CA ILE A 4 -9.48 -47.12 -6.13
C ILE A 4 -7.98 -46.84 -6.32
N ARG A 5 -7.34 -46.17 -5.35
CA ARG A 5 -5.90 -45.85 -5.40
C ARG A 5 -5.00 -46.82 -4.65
N CYS A 6 -5.50 -47.53 -3.63
CA CYS A 6 -4.64 -48.33 -2.75
C CYS A 6 -5.29 -49.58 -2.16
N GLY A 7 -6.52 -49.93 -2.57
CA GLY A 7 -7.21 -51.15 -2.14
C GLY A 7 -7.71 -51.17 -0.70
N LYS A 8 -7.34 -50.21 0.16
CA LYS A 8 -7.82 -50.13 1.55
C LYS A 8 -9.31 -49.78 1.61
N GLY A 9 -9.96 -50.01 2.76
CA GLY A 9 -11.36 -49.61 2.98
C GLY A 9 -11.62 -48.14 2.63
N ALA A 10 -12.65 -47.90 1.81
CA ALA A 10 -13.06 -46.56 1.44
C ALA A 10 -13.79 -45.89 2.61
N VAL A 11 -13.48 -44.61 2.85
CA VAL A 11 -14.07 -43.82 3.93
C VAL A 11 -14.95 -42.71 3.37
N ARG A 12 -14.62 -42.19 2.18
CA ARG A 12 -15.39 -41.12 1.54
C ARG A 12 -15.32 -41.27 0.02
N GLY A 13 -16.49 -41.44 -0.61
CA GLY A 13 -16.56 -41.88 -2.01
C GLY A 13 -15.76 -43.16 -2.21
N ASN A 14 -14.96 -43.23 -3.28
CA ASN A 14 -14.11 -44.37 -3.61
C ASN A 14 -12.67 -44.24 -3.10
N PHE A 15 -12.41 -43.41 -2.08
CA PHE A 15 -11.07 -43.21 -1.52
C PHE A 15 -11.00 -43.55 -0.03
N CYS A 16 -9.87 -44.13 0.38
CA CYS A 16 -9.49 -44.17 1.79
C CYS A 16 -9.07 -42.76 2.25
N ARG A 17 -9.06 -42.53 3.57
CA ARG A 17 -8.69 -41.24 4.17
C ARG A 17 -7.39 -40.65 3.63
N ALA A 18 -6.32 -41.46 3.53
CA ALA A 18 -5.02 -40.99 3.07
C ALA A 18 -5.03 -40.58 1.58
N CYS A 19 -5.65 -41.38 0.72
CA CYS A 19 -5.72 -41.09 -0.71
C CYS A 19 -6.60 -39.88 -1.01
N PHE A 20 -7.69 -39.69 -0.28
CA PHE A 20 -8.56 -38.53 -0.39
C PHE A 20 -7.79 -37.23 -0.01
N LEU A 21 -7.06 -37.24 1.10
CA LEU A 21 -6.29 -36.07 1.56
C LEU A 21 -5.09 -35.73 0.66
N LYS A 22 -4.48 -36.73 0.00
CA LYS A 22 -3.42 -36.49 -0.99
C LYS A 22 -3.95 -35.89 -2.29
N ALA A 23 -5.17 -36.23 -2.69
CA ALA A 23 -5.78 -35.74 -3.93
C ALA A 23 -6.33 -34.31 -3.80
N ASN A 24 -6.75 -33.90 -2.60
CA ASN A 24 -7.43 -32.62 -2.38
C ASN A 24 -6.56 -31.67 -1.56
N ASN A 25 -6.27 -30.48 -2.08
CA ASN A 25 -5.55 -29.43 -1.37
C ASN A 25 -6.41 -28.84 -0.25
N LEU A 26 -5.79 -28.44 0.87
CA LEU A 26 -6.45 -27.66 1.92
C LEU A 26 -6.50 -26.18 1.52
N PHE A 27 -5.45 -25.70 0.85
CA PHE A 27 -5.37 -24.34 0.33
C PHE A 27 -4.46 -24.26 -0.89
N GLU A 28 -4.57 -23.18 -1.64
CA GLU A 28 -3.66 -22.81 -2.72
C GLU A 28 -2.98 -21.48 -2.43
N ILE A 29 -1.75 -21.34 -2.92
CA ILE A 29 -0.96 -20.13 -2.83
C ILE A 29 -0.04 -20.07 -4.04
N GLU A 30 0.13 -18.87 -4.60
CA GLU A 30 1.02 -18.66 -5.74
C GLU A 30 2.48 -18.97 -5.32
N PRO A 31 3.20 -19.85 -6.04
CA PRO A 31 4.58 -20.22 -5.68
C PRO A 31 5.58 -19.06 -5.82
N ARG A 32 5.29 -18.06 -6.68
CA ARG A 32 6.18 -16.92 -6.90
C ARG A 32 5.40 -15.63 -7.05
N THR A 33 5.80 -14.60 -6.32
CA THR A 33 5.19 -13.28 -6.43
C THR A 33 6.24 -12.18 -6.29
N THR A 34 5.94 -10.97 -6.76
CA THR A 34 6.83 -9.82 -6.68
C THR A 34 6.13 -8.66 -6.00
N ILE A 35 6.83 -8.01 -5.07
CA ILE A 35 6.31 -6.89 -4.30
C ILE A 35 7.20 -5.67 -4.48
N TYR A 36 6.58 -4.51 -4.61
CA TYR A 36 7.25 -3.25 -4.93
C TYR A 36 7.25 -2.30 -3.74
N PHE A 37 8.44 -1.92 -3.25
CA PHE A 37 8.61 -0.94 -2.17
C PHE A 37 9.09 0.39 -2.70
N CYS A 38 8.57 1.49 -2.15
CA CYS A 38 9.15 2.81 -2.41
C CYS A 38 10.49 2.96 -1.68
N GLU A 39 11.59 3.16 -2.40
CA GLU A 39 12.92 3.37 -1.82
C GLU A 39 13.06 4.69 -1.06
N MET A 40 12.27 5.71 -1.45
CA MET A 40 12.37 7.07 -0.90
C MET A 40 11.59 7.30 0.39
N CYS A 41 10.43 6.65 0.55
CA CYS A 41 9.60 6.80 1.75
C CYS A 41 9.35 5.48 2.49
N GLY A 42 9.77 4.35 1.93
CA GLY A 42 9.47 3.03 2.46
C GLY A 42 7.98 2.68 2.45
N ALA A 43 7.13 3.50 1.81
CA ALA A 43 5.73 3.20 1.65
C ALA A 43 5.59 2.06 0.63
N HIS A 44 5.04 0.95 1.10
CA HIS A 44 4.29 0.06 0.25
C HIS A 44 2.98 0.75 -0.13
N HIS A 45 2.31 0.23 -1.14
CA HIS A 45 0.88 0.48 -1.35
C HIS A 45 -0.01 -0.06 -0.21
N ASP A 46 0.55 -0.32 0.97
CA ASP A 46 -0.16 -0.55 2.21
C ASP A 46 0.70 -0.20 3.44
N ARG A 47 0.09 0.46 4.42
CA ARG A 47 0.77 1.05 5.59
C ARG A 47 0.95 -0.01 6.69
N ARG A 48 2.14 -0.64 6.81
CA ARG A 48 2.83 -1.06 8.07
C ARG A 48 3.90 -2.15 7.82
N LYS A 49 5.16 -1.88 8.19
CA LYS A 49 6.39 -2.58 7.72
C LYS A 49 6.66 -4.03 8.18
N ALA A 50 5.88 -4.66 9.05
CA ALA A 50 6.11 -6.05 9.48
C ALA A 50 4.84 -6.90 9.46
N VAL A 51 3.71 -6.27 9.81
CA VAL A 51 2.36 -6.82 9.73
C VAL A 51 1.97 -7.03 8.25
N ALA A 52 2.38 -6.13 7.34
CA ALA A 52 2.04 -6.21 5.92
C ALA A 52 2.52 -7.47 5.19
N VAL A 53 3.70 -8.05 5.51
CA VAL A 53 4.15 -9.25 4.77
C VAL A 53 3.33 -10.48 5.18
N ASN A 54 3.01 -10.62 6.47
CA ASN A 54 2.16 -11.71 6.93
C ASN A 54 0.72 -11.54 6.42
N ASP A 55 0.18 -10.32 6.47
CA ASP A 55 -1.15 -10.02 5.95
C ASP A 55 -1.24 -10.25 4.45
N MET A 56 -0.19 -9.87 3.71
CA MET A 56 -0.11 -10.12 2.29
C MET A 56 -0.03 -11.62 1.97
N ILE A 57 0.80 -12.39 2.70
CA ILE A 57 0.83 -13.85 2.56
C ILE A 57 -0.55 -14.46 2.90
N ASN A 58 -1.20 -13.99 3.97
CA ASN A 58 -2.55 -14.41 4.34
C ASN A 58 -3.56 -14.12 3.23
N GLY A 59 -3.49 -12.94 2.60
CA GLY A 59 -4.34 -12.57 1.46
C GLY A 59 -4.08 -13.39 0.20
N MET A 60 -2.91 -14.02 0.06
CA MET A 60 -2.61 -14.93 -1.04
C MET A 60 -3.13 -16.35 -0.83
N ILE A 61 -3.56 -16.71 0.39
CA ILE A 61 -4.09 -18.05 0.69
C ILE A 61 -5.50 -18.15 0.12
N LYS A 62 -5.68 -19.05 -0.85
CA LYS A 62 -6.99 -19.43 -1.39
C LYS A 62 -7.47 -20.70 -0.69
N PRO A 63 -8.43 -20.63 0.25
CA PRO A 63 -8.89 -21.81 0.97
C PRO A 63 -9.67 -22.75 0.04
N CYS A 64 -9.29 -24.03 0.01
CA CYS A 64 -10.05 -25.10 -0.66
C CYS A 64 -10.86 -25.94 0.34
N GLY A 65 -10.51 -25.85 1.63
CA GLY A 65 -11.24 -26.47 2.75
C GLY A 65 -11.43 -25.50 3.91
N LYS A 66 -11.90 -26.02 5.06
CA LYS A 66 -12.09 -25.21 6.27
C LYS A 66 -10.76 -25.03 6.98
N ILE A 67 -10.21 -23.82 6.95
CA ILE A 67 -8.97 -23.47 7.67
C ILE A 67 -9.31 -23.11 9.13
N LYS A 68 -8.59 -23.70 10.08
CA LYS A 68 -8.69 -23.40 11.53
C LYS A 68 -7.47 -22.63 12.05
N GLY A 69 -6.32 -22.78 11.40
CA GLY A 69 -5.09 -22.10 11.82
C GLY A 69 -4.11 -21.95 10.67
N VAL A 70 -3.32 -20.87 10.72
CA VAL A 70 -2.26 -20.54 9.76
C VAL A 70 -0.99 -20.22 10.53
N SER A 71 0.12 -20.83 10.11
CA SER A 71 1.46 -20.55 10.63
C SER A 71 2.39 -20.24 9.47
N ILE A 72 3.16 -19.16 9.58
CA ILE A 72 4.04 -18.66 8.51
C ILE A 72 5.47 -18.62 9.04
N SER A 73 6.35 -19.37 8.40
CA SER A 73 7.81 -19.29 8.58
C SER A 73 8.42 -18.48 7.43
N LYS A 74 9.46 -17.69 7.70
CA LYS A 74 10.09 -16.81 6.69
C LYS A 74 11.60 -16.92 6.76
N ASN A 75 12.24 -17.02 5.61
CA ASN A 75 13.70 -16.96 5.47
C ASN A 75 14.07 -15.91 4.40
N LEU A 76 14.89 -14.95 4.79
CA LEU A 76 15.36 -13.86 3.94
C LEU A 76 16.65 -14.28 3.22
N LYS A 77 16.64 -14.25 1.89
CA LYS A 77 17.83 -14.46 1.05
C LYS A 77 17.97 -13.30 0.07
N GLY A 78 18.77 -12.31 0.42
CA GLY A 78 18.95 -11.09 -0.36
C GLY A 78 17.62 -10.33 -0.51
N ASN A 79 17.14 -10.15 -1.75
CA ASN A 79 15.85 -9.52 -2.03
C ASN A 79 14.69 -10.52 -2.14
N ARG A 80 14.86 -11.79 -1.73
CA ARG A 80 13.80 -12.80 -1.76
C ARG A 80 13.41 -13.22 -0.35
N ILE A 81 12.12 -13.42 -0.14
CA ILE A 81 11.55 -14.00 1.08
C ILE A 81 11.00 -15.36 0.70
N LEU A 82 11.59 -16.43 1.22
CA LEU A 82 11.02 -17.77 1.17
C LEU A 82 10.08 -17.92 2.36
N ALA A 83 8.79 -18.03 2.09
CA ALA A 83 7.77 -18.19 3.12
C ALA A 83 7.19 -19.61 3.07
N GLY A 84 7.33 -20.35 4.17
CA GLY A 84 6.67 -21.63 4.38
C GLY A 84 5.34 -21.42 5.10
N VAL A 85 4.23 -21.60 4.39
CA VAL A 85 2.87 -21.41 4.91
C VAL A 85 2.31 -22.78 5.28
N THR A 86 1.94 -22.94 6.54
CA THR A 86 1.33 -24.16 7.07
C THR A 86 -0.09 -23.86 7.51
N CYS A 87 -1.07 -24.48 6.86
CA CYS A 87 -2.47 -24.39 7.25
C CYS A 87 -2.91 -25.69 7.94
N THR A 88 -3.67 -25.55 9.02
CA THR A 88 -4.38 -26.65 9.69
C THR A 88 -5.88 -26.45 9.54
N GLY A 89 -6.61 -27.54 9.30
CA GLY A 89 -8.03 -27.43 8.99
C GLY A 89 -8.66 -28.77 8.70
N SER A 90 -9.75 -28.75 7.92
CA SER A 90 -10.39 -29.96 7.43
C SER A 90 -10.89 -29.82 6.00
N ILE A 91 -10.83 -30.93 5.27
CA ILE A 91 -11.46 -31.08 3.96
C ILE A 91 -12.62 -32.05 4.15
N SER A 92 -13.82 -31.54 3.95
CA SER A 92 -15.06 -32.32 4.12
C SER A 92 -15.12 -33.06 5.48
N GLY A 93 -14.70 -32.40 6.56
CA GLY A 93 -14.72 -32.96 7.92
C GLY A 93 -13.48 -33.78 8.31
N ILE A 94 -12.61 -34.17 7.37
CA ILE A 94 -11.39 -34.92 7.67
C ILE A 94 -10.25 -33.92 7.99
N PRO A 95 -9.57 -34.02 9.14
CA PRO A 95 -8.52 -33.08 9.49
C PRO A 95 -7.29 -33.24 8.58
N LYS A 96 -6.75 -32.11 8.12
CA LYS A 96 -5.55 -32.03 7.28
C LYS A 96 -4.64 -30.89 7.78
N LYS A 97 -3.34 -31.15 7.76
CA LYS A 97 -2.28 -30.15 7.87
C LYS A 97 -1.53 -30.14 6.55
N GLU A 98 -1.36 -28.97 5.95
CA GLU A 98 -0.69 -28.82 4.67
C GLU A 98 0.30 -27.66 4.73
N THR A 99 1.50 -27.87 4.19
CA THR A 99 2.53 -26.85 4.09
C THR A 99 2.87 -26.61 2.62
N LYS A 100 2.85 -25.34 2.19
CA LYS A 100 3.29 -24.90 0.85
C LYS A 100 4.33 -23.80 0.99
N ILE A 101 5.24 -23.71 0.02
CA ILE A 101 6.29 -22.69 -0.01
C ILE A 101 5.95 -21.67 -1.10
N THR A 102 6.04 -20.39 -0.76
CA THR A 102 5.99 -19.28 -1.72
C THR A 102 7.27 -18.47 -1.65
N CYS A 103 7.74 -18.01 -2.81
CA CYS A 103 8.91 -17.15 -2.94
C CYS A 103 8.48 -15.74 -3.35
N ILE A 104 8.68 -14.78 -2.46
CA ILE A 104 8.34 -13.38 -2.67
C ILE A 104 9.60 -12.61 -3.06
N THR A 105 9.63 -12.01 -4.25
CA THR A 105 10.72 -11.14 -4.70
C THR A 105 10.41 -9.70 -4.33
N VAL A 106 11.33 -9.07 -3.63
CA VAL A 106 11.28 -7.66 -3.24
C VAL A 106 11.96 -6.82 -4.32
N ARG A 107 11.20 -5.91 -4.93
CA ARG A 107 11.69 -4.90 -5.89
C ARG A 107 11.54 -3.51 -5.28
N ARG A 108 12.50 -2.64 -5.58
CA ARG A 108 12.51 -1.24 -5.17
C ARG A 108 12.08 -0.37 -6.35
N HIS A 109 11.27 0.65 -6.11
CA HIS A 109 10.86 1.68 -7.06
C HIS A 109 10.61 3.00 -6.31
N LYS A 110 10.23 4.08 -6.99
CA LYS A 110 9.68 5.28 -6.33
C LYS A 110 8.17 5.27 -6.49
N CYS A 111 7.42 5.51 -5.41
CA CYS A 111 5.97 5.71 -5.51
C CYS A 111 5.65 7.02 -6.23
N GLU A 112 4.43 7.16 -6.72
CA GLU A 112 3.99 8.34 -7.48
C GLU A 112 4.25 9.65 -6.75
N ASN A 113 3.94 9.73 -5.45
CA ASN A 113 4.21 10.93 -4.66
C ASN A 113 5.70 11.25 -4.58
N CYS A 114 6.55 10.24 -4.37
CA CYS A 114 8.00 10.44 -4.34
C CYS A 114 8.55 10.84 -5.70
N ILE A 115 7.99 10.32 -6.81
CA ILE A 115 8.34 10.77 -8.16
C ILE A 115 7.97 12.24 -8.33
N LYS A 116 6.75 12.65 -7.96
CA LYS A 116 6.30 14.06 -8.03
C LYS A 116 7.19 14.99 -7.20
N ILE A 117 7.49 14.62 -5.96
CA ILE A 117 8.36 15.40 -5.07
C ILE A 117 9.77 15.52 -5.66
N SER A 118 10.39 14.42 -6.08
CA SER A 118 11.73 14.43 -6.68
C SER A 118 11.78 15.24 -7.98
N GLY A 119 10.71 15.22 -8.78
CA GLY A 119 10.58 16.03 -9.98
C GLY A 119 10.18 17.49 -9.73
N ASN A 120 10.04 17.92 -8.46
CA ASN A 120 9.54 19.25 -8.08
C ASN A 120 8.17 19.60 -8.73
N TYR A 121 7.41 18.56 -9.07
CA TYR A 121 6.05 18.67 -9.59
C TYR A 121 5.12 19.19 -8.49
N HIS A 122 4.20 20.06 -8.87
CA HIS A 122 3.21 20.61 -7.95
C HIS A 122 1.96 21.06 -8.70
N GLU A 123 0.82 20.81 -8.06
CA GLU A 123 -0.51 21.18 -8.51
C GLU A 123 -1.01 22.43 -7.79
N ALA A 124 -0.41 22.77 -6.65
CA ALA A 124 -0.74 23.96 -5.91
C ALA A 124 0.50 24.65 -5.33
N VAL A 125 0.40 25.97 -5.16
CA VAL A 125 1.37 26.80 -4.44
C VAL A 125 0.64 27.60 -3.37
N ILE A 126 1.02 27.41 -2.11
CA ILE A 126 0.60 28.28 -1.01
C ILE A 126 1.70 29.32 -0.78
N GLN A 127 1.37 30.56 -1.09
CA GLN A 127 2.20 31.74 -0.97
C GLN A 127 1.91 32.42 0.35
N VAL A 128 2.76 32.18 1.33
CA VAL A 128 2.65 32.80 2.65
C VAL A 128 3.40 34.13 2.62
N ARG A 129 2.76 35.22 3.05
CA ARG A 129 3.34 36.56 3.06
C ARG A 129 3.10 37.27 4.40
N GLY A 130 3.94 38.26 4.71
CA GLY A 130 3.76 39.13 5.87
C GLY A 130 4.46 38.68 7.15
N GLY A 131 4.30 39.48 8.22
CA GLY A 131 5.04 39.34 9.48
C GLY A 131 4.71 38.07 10.29
N ARG A 132 3.64 37.35 9.94
CA ARG A 132 3.24 36.09 10.60
C ARG A 132 3.61 34.84 9.80
N SER A 133 4.45 34.98 8.78
CA SER A 133 4.75 33.91 7.82
C SER A 133 5.26 32.61 8.45
N GLU A 134 6.09 32.70 9.49
CA GLU A 134 6.60 31.53 10.22
C GLU A 134 5.50 30.78 10.97
N ARG A 135 4.57 31.51 11.60
CA ARG A 135 3.41 30.93 12.29
C ARG A 135 2.48 30.21 11.31
N ILE A 136 2.26 30.81 10.13
CA ILE A 136 1.44 30.20 9.08
C ILE A 136 2.09 28.91 8.56
N ILE A 137 3.42 28.90 8.34
CA ILE A 137 4.12 27.67 7.95
C ILE A 137 3.99 26.58 9.01
N ALA A 138 4.15 26.93 10.29
CA ALA A 138 4.01 25.98 11.38
C ALA A 138 2.59 25.37 11.39
N ALA A 139 1.56 26.19 11.19
CA ALA A 139 0.18 25.72 11.06
C ALA A 139 -0.01 24.78 9.86
N LEU A 140 0.51 25.16 8.68
CA LEU A 140 0.43 24.34 7.48
C LEU A 140 1.11 22.97 7.65
N LYS A 141 2.25 22.90 8.35
CA LYS A 141 2.94 21.64 8.63
C LYS A 141 2.09 20.66 9.45
N ASN A 142 1.24 21.18 10.33
CA ASN A 142 0.37 20.36 11.19
C ASN A 142 -0.90 19.89 10.45
N ILE A 143 -1.36 20.65 9.45
CA ILE A 143 -2.59 20.36 8.71
C ILE A 143 -2.30 19.48 7.49
N LEU A 144 -1.20 19.75 6.77
CA LEU A 144 -0.87 19.04 5.55
C LEU A 144 -0.45 17.60 5.86
N PRO A 145 -0.97 16.60 5.13
CA PRO A 145 -0.52 15.22 5.30
C PRO A 145 0.97 15.08 5.00
N SER A 146 1.59 14.09 5.66
CA SER A 146 2.98 13.74 5.40
C SER A 146 3.22 13.46 3.90
N ARG A 147 4.37 13.90 3.38
CA ARG A 147 4.78 13.70 1.97
C ARG A 147 3.85 14.37 0.94
N THR A 148 3.26 15.51 1.28
CA THR A 148 2.48 16.33 0.33
C THR A 148 3.25 17.57 -0.15
N VAL A 149 4.17 18.08 0.67
CA VAL A 149 4.99 19.25 0.32
C VAL A 149 6.17 18.81 -0.55
N ALA A 150 6.21 19.30 -1.78
CA ALA A 150 7.32 19.09 -2.71
C ALA A 150 8.53 19.94 -2.32
N ARG A 151 8.30 21.21 -2.01
CA ARG A 151 9.36 22.18 -1.69
C ARG A 151 8.81 23.36 -0.91
N VAL A 152 9.61 23.87 0.01
CA VAL A 152 9.41 25.18 0.65
C VAL A 152 10.55 26.10 0.19
N MET A 153 10.21 27.27 -0.35
CA MET A 153 11.19 28.25 -0.82
C MET A 153 10.98 29.56 -0.04
N ARG A 154 12.07 30.12 0.49
CA ARG A 154 12.05 31.47 1.08
C ARG A 154 12.10 32.49 -0.06
N VAL A 155 11.23 33.49 0.02
CA VAL A 155 11.16 34.62 -0.93
C VAL A 155 11.14 35.94 -0.16
N LYS A 156 11.23 37.06 -0.86
CA LYS A 156 11.10 38.38 -0.23
C LYS A 156 9.75 38.45 0.50
N ASN A 157 9.80 38.72 1.82
CA ASN A 157 8.64 38.85 2.71
C ASN A 157 7.77 37.59 2.88
N GLY A 158 8.32 36.39 2.71
CA GLY A 158 7.62 35.16 3.09
C GLY A 158 8.14 33.90 2.41
N TYR A 159 7.22 32.99 2.06
CA TYR A 159 7.56 31.66 1.56
C TYR A 159 6.58 31.16 0.51
N ASP A 160 7.09 30.35 -0.42
CA ASP A 160 6.28 29.58 -1.36
C ASP A 160 6.36 28.10 -1.00
N VAL A 161 5.21 27.52 -0.65
CA VAL A 161 5.05 26.10 -0.31
C VAL A 161 4.40 25.41 -1.51
N ARG A 162 5.18 24.58 -2.20
CA ARG A 162 4.73 23.80 -3.36
C ARG A 162 4.15 22.47 -2.92
N ILE A 163 2.96 22.15 -3.37
CA ILE A 163 2.18 20.98 -2.94
C ILE A 163 1.87 20.09 -4.15
N ILE A 164 2.13 18.79 -4.02
CA ILE A 164 2.02 17.82 -5.12
C ILE A 164 0.57 17.50 -5.53
N ASP A 165 -0.40 17.74 -4.65
CA ASP A 165 -1.82 17.44 -4.84
C ASP A 165 -2.67 18.64 -4.44
N LYS A 166 -3.52 19.09 -5.36
CA LYS A 166 -4.42 20.22 -5.16
C LYS A 166 -5.46 19.97 -4.07
N LYS A 167 -5.91 18.72 -3.85
CA LYS A 167 -6.94 18.43 -2.85
C LYS A 167 -6.42 18.70 -1.43
N ASN A 168 -5.25 18.16 -1.11
CA ASN A 168 -4.59 18.42 0.18
C ASN A 168 -4.29 19.91 0.40
N ALA A 169 -3.94 20.65 -0.66
CA ALA A 169 -3.76 22.09 -0.58
C ALA A 169 -5.07 22.81 -0.24
N SER A 170 -6.16 22.51 -0.96
CA SER A 170 -7.49 23.08 -0.71
C SER A 170 -7.97 22.81 0.71
N GLU A 171 -7.82 21.57 1.21
CA GLU A 171 -8.18 21.20 2.58
C GLU A 171 -7.38 22.03 3.59
N ALA A 172 -6.06 22.15 3.42
CA ALA A 172 -5.23 22.98 4.31
C ALA A 172 -5.62 24.46 4.29
N ILE A 173 -6.00 24.97 3.12
CA ILE A 173 -6.45 26.35 2.96
C ILE A 173 -7.79 26.59 3.66
N GLN A 174 -8.74 25.66 3.63
CA GLN A 174 -10.01 25.80 4.36
C GLN A 174 -9.79 26.00 5.87
N PHE A 175 -8.82 25.32 6.48
CA PHE A 175 -8.46 25.54 7.88
C PHE A 175 -7.74 26.88 8.08
N THR A 176 -6.87 27.26 7.14
CA THR A 176 -6.07 28.49 7.21
C THR A 176 -6.96 29.74 7.12
N ARG A 177 -8.01 29.70 6.28
CA ARG A 177 -9.01 30.77 6.10
C ARG A 177 -9.71 31.20 7.39
N LYS A 178 -9.77 30.34 8.40
CA LYS A 178 -10.39 30.67 9.70
C LYS A 178 -9.60 31.71 10.50
N LYS A 179 -8.30 31.89 10.18
CA LYS A 179 -7.38 32.73 10.98
C LYS A 179 -6.61 33.76 10.15
N PHE A 180 -6.63 33.63 8.83
CA PHE A 180 -5.79 34.40 7.91
C PHE A 180 -6.57 34.77 6.66
N ASP A 181 -6.18 35.87 6.02
CA ASP A 181 -6.74 36.25 4.73
C ASP A 181 -6.17 35.35 3.64
N VAL A 182 -7.03 34.85 2.75
CA VAL A 182 -6.61 33.96 1.66
C VAL A 182 -7.28 34.33 0.34
N ASN A 183 -6.47 34.64 -0.65
CA ASN A 183 -6.90 34.85 -2.03
C ASN A 183 -6.50 33.66 -2.91
N GLU A 184 -7.39 33.23 -3.81
CA GLU A 184 -7.14 32.09 -4.71
C GLU A 184 -7.07 32.54 -6.17
N SER A 185 -6.22 31.88 -6.94
CA SER A 185 -6.20 32.01 -8.40
C SER A 185 -5.78 30.70 -9.06
N TYR A 186 -6.06 30.59 -10.36
CA TYR A 186 -5.90 29.36 -11.12
C TYR A 186 -5.17 29.65 -12.43
N LYS A 187 -4.17 28.83 -12.76
CA LYS A 187 -3.44 28.92 -14.04
C LYS A 187 -3.62 27.64 -14.83
N LEU A 188 -4.11 27.73 -16.06
CA LEU A 188 -4.10 26.60 -16.99
C LEU A 188 -2.64 26.26 -17.33
N VAL A 189 -2.24 25.02 -17.08
CA VAL A 189 -0.88 24.53 -17.32
C VAL A 189 -0.80 23.51 -18.46
N GLY A 190 -1.94 23.02 -18.95
CA GLY A 190 -2.00 22.13 -20.10
C GLY A 190 -3.35 21.43 -20.22
N GLU A 191 -3.39 20.41 -21.08
CA GLU A 191 -4.57 19.59 -21.32
C GLU A 191 -4.15 18.13 -21.46
N LYS A 192 -4.91 17.21 -20.86
CA LYS A 192 -4.66 15.77 -20.94
C LYS A 192 -5.96 15.06 -21.25
N LYS A 193 -6.02 14.39 -22.41
CA LYS A 193 -7.21 13.65 -22.87
C LYS A 193 -8.50 14.50 -22.81
N GLY A 194 -8.45 15.73 -23.34
CA GLY A 194 -9.60 16.65 -23.32
C GLY A 194 -9.85 17.35 -21.98
N THR A 195 -9.11 16.99 -20.91
CA THR A 195 -9.28 17.59 -19.58
C THR A 195 -8.23 18.67 -19.35
N LYS A 196 -8.68 19.90 -19.12
CA LYS A 196 -7.82 21.04 -18.76
C LYS A 196 -7.18 20.82 -17.38
N LEU A 197 -5.86 20.97 -17.32
CA LEU A 197 -5.07 20.85 -16.10
C LEU A 197 -4.74 22.24 -15.57
N TYR A 198 -5.19 22.53 -14.34
CA TYR A 198 -4.94 23.80 -13.67
C TYR A 198 -3.96 23.62 -12.50
N ARG A 199 -3.16 24.65 -12.27
CA ARG A 199 -2.39 24.84 -11.05
C ARG A 199 -3.04 25.91 -10.19
N ASN A 200 -3.25 25.60 -8.92
CA ASN A 200 -3.89 26.49 -7.96
C ASN A 200 -2.84 27.33 -7.23
N TYR A 201 -3.15 28.59 -6.97
CA TYR A 201 -2.32 29.50 -6.22
C TYR A 201 -3.13 30.09 -5.08
N TYR A 202 -2.60 30.05 -3.87
CA TYR A 202 -3.23 30.57 -2.68
C TYR A 202 -2.31 31.60 -2.03
N SER A 203 -2.72 32.86 -1.97
CA SER A 203 -1.98 33.91 -1.26
C SER A 203 -2.54 34.07 0.14
N VAL A 204 -1.74 33.72 1.16
CA VAL A 204 -2.10 33.76 2.58
C VAL A 204 -1.36 34.90 3.29
N ARG A 205 -2.09 35.71 4.07
CA ARG A 205 -1.56 36.86 4.83
C ARG A 205 -1.99 36.83 6.29
#